data_AF-H0AEG3-F1
#
_entry.id   AF-H0AEG3-F1
#
_cell.length_a   1.000
_cell.length_b   1.000
_cell.length_c   1.000
_cell.angle_alpha   90.00
_cell.angle_beta   90.00
_cell.angle_gamma   90.00
#
_symmetry.space_group_name_H-M   'P 1'
#
loop_
_entity.id
_entity.type
_entity.pdbx_description
1 polymer ?
#
loop_
_entity_poly.entity_id
_entity_poly.type
_entity_poly.pdbx_seq_one_letter_code
_entity_poly.pdbx_strand_id
1 'polypeptide(L)' 'MLFFFKPGQKIVDNFAGAGTILCEAQLQGLEVYGGDIDRDAVKCSRENLSNISEEASNQIKRLDGRDSPHPDNCFMY' A
#
# COMPACT_ATOMS: atom_id res chain seq x y z
N MET A 1 -3.22 14.55 3.95
CA MET A 1 -4.43 13.84 4.40
C MET A 1 -4.09 13.21 5.75
N LEU A 2 -4.82 13.53 6.83
CA LEU A 2 -4.64 12.87 8.12
C LEU A 2 -5.78 11.86 8.27
N PHE A 3 -5.43 10.59 8.40
CA PHE A 3 -6.41 9.55 8.70
C PHE A 3 -6.23 9.16 10.17
N PHE A 4 -7.33 9.12 10.94
CA PHE A 4 -7.31 8.60 12.30
C PHE A 4 -7.50 7.09 12.26
N PHE A 5 -6.39 6.35 12.19
CA PHE A 5 -6.39 4.90 12.27
C PHE A 5 -5.80 4.43 13.60
N LYS A 6 -6.21 3.24 14.03
CA LYS A 6 -5.56 2.50 15.12
C LYS A 6 -4.37 1.72 14.54
N PRO A 7 -3.23 1.66 15.25
CA PRO A 7 -2.12 0.79 14.85
C PRO A 7 -2.59 -0.65 14.58
N GLY A 8 -2.05 -1.27 13.54
CA GLY A 8 -2.41 -2.63 13.10
C GLY A 8 -3.66 -2.71 12.22
N GLN A 9 -4.34 -1.60 11.92
CA GLN A 9 -5.37 -1.59 10.87
C GLN A 9 -4.73 -1.70 9.49
N LYS A 10 -5.48 -2.30 8.55
CA LYS A 10 -5.05 -2.50 7.18
C LYS A 10 -5.50 -1.35 6.29
N ILE A 11 -4.65 -0.93 5.36
CA ILE A 11 -5.00 0.02 4.31
C ILE A 11 -4.55 -0.52 2.94
N VAL A 12 -5.34 -0.20 1.92
CA VAL A 12 -5.02 -0.53 0.53
C VAL A 12 -5.02 0.72 -0.35
N ASP A 13 -4.03 0.82 -1.23
CA ASP A 13 -4.01 1.77 -2.34
C ASP A 13 -3.72 1.03 -3.66
N ASN A 14 -4.75 0.85 -4.49
CA ASN A 14 -4.66 0.15 -5.78
C ASN A 14 -4.15 1.03 -6.94
N PHE A 15 -3.85 2.31 -6.66
CA PHE A 15 -3.29 3.27 -7.62
C PHE A 15 -2.11 3.98 -6.96
N ALA A 16 -1.22 3.18 -6.36
CA ALA A 16 -0.24 3.64 -5.38
C ALA A 16 0.78 4.62 -5.95
N GLY A 17 1.00 4.65 -7.28
CA GLY A 17 2.02 5.49 -7.89
C GLY A 17 3.39 5.26 -7.23
N ALA A 18 3.99 6.32 -6.70
CA ALA A 18 5.26 6.26 -5.97
C ALA A 18 5.13 5.74 -4.52
N GLY A 19 3.94 5.38 -4.05
CA GLY A 19 3.71 4.80 -2.72
C GLY A 19 3.60 5.79 -1.57
N THR A 20 3.43 7.09 -1.83
CA THR A 20 3.43 8.13 -0.80
C THR A 20 2.40 7.88 0.31
N ILE A 21 1.15 7.55 -0.05
CA ILE A 21 0.09 7.27 0.93
C ILE A 21 0.45 6.05 1.80
N LEU A 22 1.01 5.02 1.18
CA LEU A 22 1.41 3.80 1.87
C LEU A 22 2.63 4.02 2.78
N CYS A 23 3.59 4.85 2.38
CA CYS A 23 4.73 5.23 3.23
C CYS A 23 4.25 5.95 4.49
N GLU A 24 3.38 6.95 4.35
CA GLU A 24 2.82 7.69 5.48
C GLU A 24 1.98 6.79 6.41
N ALA A 25 1.24 5.84 5.84
CA ALA A 25 0.47 4.86 6.60
C ALA A 25 1.37 3.88 7.37
N GLN A 26 2.44 3.38 6.74
CA GLN A 26 3.40 2.48 7.39
C GLN A 26 4.10 3.18 8.56
N LEU A 27 4.48 4.46 8.40
CA LEU A 27 5.07 5.26 9.49
C LEU A 27 4.11 5.49 10.67
N GLN A 28 2.81 5.40 10.44
CA GLN A 28 1.77 5.44 11.48
C GLN A 28 1.46 4.07 12.10
N GLY A 29 2.17 3.01 11.68
CA GLY A 29 2.00 1.66 12.23
C GLY A 29 0.81 0.89 11.63
N LEU A 30 0.38 1.25 10.43
CA LEU A 30 -0.64 0.51 9.68
C LEU A 30 -0.01 -0.59 8.85
N GLU A 31 -0.80 -1.62 8.56
CA GLU A 31 -0.42 -2.69 7.64
C GLU A 31 -0.84 -2.29 6.23
N VAL A 32 0.14 -2.09 5.35
CA VAL A 32 -0.09 -1.48 4.05
C VAL A 32 -0.10 -2.50 2.92
N TYR A 33 -1.04 -2.32 2.00
CA TYR A 33 -1.18 -3.10 0.77
C TYR A 33 -1.34 -2.14 -0.40
N GLY A 34 -0.89 -2.53 -1.58
CA GLY A 34 -1.19 -1.72 -2.74
C GLY A 34 -0.52 -2.17 -4.01
N GLY A 35 -0.70 -1.33 -5.02
CA GLY A 35 -0.15 -1.60 -6.33
C GLY A 35 -0.49 -0.54 -7.35
N ASP A 36 0.06 -0.73 -8.54
CA ASP A 36 -0.18 0.11 -9.69
C ASP A 36 -0.13 -0.73 -10.97
N ILE A 37 -0.77 -0.26 -12.04
CA ILE A 37 -0.73 -0.91 -13.35
C ILE A 37 0.64 -0.72 -14.02
N ASP A 38 1.26 0.42 -13.74
CA ASP A 38 2.59 0.76 -14.21
C ASP A 38 3.68 0.06 -13.38
N ARG A 39 4.55 -0.65 -14.08
CA ARG A 39 5.65 -1.40 -13.48
C ARG A 39 6.68 -0.46 -12.84
N ASP A 40 6.91 0.70 -13.43
CA ASP A 40 7.93 1.63 -12.92
C ASP A 40 7.45 2.33 -11.64
N ALA A 41 6.15 2.65 -11.57
CA ALA A 41 5.50 3.08 -10.33
C ALA A 41 5.63 2.02 -9.22
N VAL A 42 5.31 0.75 -9.51
CA VAL A 42 5.48 -0.36 -8.56
C VAL A 42 6.92 -0.48 -8.06
N LYS A 43 7.90 -0.36 -8.95
CA LYS A 43 9.32 -0.41 -8.58
C LYS A 43 9.68 0.76 -7.66
N CYS A 44 9.28 1.98 -8.01
CA CYS A 44 9.49 3.18 -7.20
C CYS A 44 8.86 3.06 -5.81
N SER A 45 7.60 2.61 -5.74
CA SER A 45 6.87 2.40 -4.49
C SER A 45 7.55 1.37 -3.58
N ARG A 46 8.05 0.26 -4.15
CA ARG A 46 8.85 -0.74 -3.41
C ARG A 46 10.15 -0.18 -2.86
N GLU A 47 10.90 0.56 -3.68
CA GLU A 47 12.14 1.20 -3.24
C GLU A 47 11.85 2.17 -2.08
N ASN A 48 10.83 3.00 -2.19
CA ASN A 48 10.42 3.92 -1.12
C ASN A 48 10.02 3.17 0.16
N LEU A 49 9.16 2.16 0.06
CA LEU A 49 8.74 1.39 1.23
C LEU A 49 9.85 0.54 1.82
N SER A 50 10.81 0.05 1.04
CA SER A 50 11.96 -0.73 1.56
C SER A 50 12.85 0.10 2.50
N ASN A 51 12.88 1.42 2.35
CA ASN A 51 13.57 2.32 3.27
C ASN A 51 12.85 2.45 4.64
N ILE A 52 11.61 1.97 4.74
CA ILE A 52 10.78 2.03 5.96
C ILE A 52 10.56 0.62 6.54
N SER A 53 10.13 -0.32 5.70
CA SER A 53 9.83 -1.72 6.05
C SER A 53 9.93 -2.61 4.81
N GLU A 54 10.84 -3.59 4.87
CA GLU A 54 10.98 -4.60 3.82
C GLU A 54 9.71 -5.46 3.68
N GLU A 55 9.02 -5.73 4.79
CA GLU A 55 7.74 -6.44 4.78
C GLU A 55 6.69 -5.65 3.99
N ALA A 56 6.58 -4.34 4.23
CA ALA A 56 5.66 -3.46 3.52
C ALA A 56 5.98 -3.35 2.02
N SER A 57 7.26 -3.28 1.67
CA SER A 57 7.73 -3.30 0.27
C SER A 57 7.22 -4.56 -0.47
N ASN A 58 7.29 -5.72 0.18
CA ASN A 58 6.85 -6.99 -0.41
C ASN A 58 5.33 -7.07 -0.65
N GLN A 59 4.54 -6.21 -0.01
CA GLN A 59 3.09 -6.14 -0.22
C GLN A 59 2.69 -5.35 -1.48
N ILE A 60 3.61 -4.59 -2.08
CA ILE A 60 3.33 -3.80 -3.28
C ILE A 60 3.41 -4.68 -4.52
N LYS A 61 2.34 -4.71 -5.31
CA LYS A 61 2.22 -5.59 -6.48
C LYS A 61 1.84 -4.80 -7.73
N ARG A 62 2.23 -5.31 -8.90
CA ARG A 62 1.62 -4.84 -10.14
C ARG A 62 0.20 -5.39 -10.21
N LEU A 63 -0.78 -4.52 -10.35
CA LEU A 63 -2.20 -4.89 -10.41
C LEU A 63 -2.98 -3.90 -11.28
N ASP A 64 -4.12 -4.34 -11.81
CA ASP A 64 -5.11 -3.44 -12.39
C ASP A 64 -6.16 -3.16 -11.31
N GLY A 65 -6.37 -1.89 -10.97
CA GLY A 65 -7.32 -1.51 -9.93
C GLY A 65 -8.77 -1.91 -10.22
N ARG A 66 -9.10 -2.22 -11.48
CA ARG A 66 -10.41 -2.75 -11.90
C ARG A 66 -10.60 -4.22 -11.55
N ASP A 67 -9.51 -4.98 -11.47
CA ASP A 67 -9.46 -6.42 -11.18
C ASP A 67 -8.74 -6.68 -9.86
N SER A 68 -9.06 -5.87 -8.85
CA SER A 68 -8.44 -5.96 -7.52
C SER A 68 -8.59 -7.38 -6.93
N PRO A 69 -7.50 -8.03 -6.49
CA PRO A 69 -7.53 -9.40 -5.99
C PRO A 69 -8.07 -9.52 -4.56
N HIS A 70 -8.56 -8.43 -3.98
CA HIS A 70 -8.98 -8.38 -2.59
C HIS A 70 -10.46 -8.76 -2.45
N PRO A 71 -10.81 -9.67 -1.52
CA PRO A 71 -12.20 -10.04 -1.28
C PRO A 71 -12.98 -8.89 -0.64
N ASP A 72 -14.31 -8.94 -0.74
CA ASP A 72 -15.20 -8.00 -0.07
C ASP A 72 -14.89 -7.93 1.43
N ASN A 73 -14.91 -6.72 1.99
CA ASN A 73 -14.63 -6.42 3.39
C ASN A 73 -13.22 -6.76 3.90
N CYS A 74 -12.25 -7.03 3.02
CA CYS A 74 -10.86 -7.34 3.43
C CYS A 74 -10.14 -6.20 4.18
N PHE A 75 -10.60 -4.96 4.01
CA PHE A 75 -10.03 -3.76 4.65
C PHE A 75 -11.04 -2.99 5.51
N MET A 76 -12.12 -3.67 5.93
CA MET A 76 -13.07 -3.10 6.88
C MET A 76 -12.56 -3.29 8.32
N TYR A 77 -13.02 -2.40 9.19
CA TYR A 77 -12.56 -2.13 10.55
C TYR A 77 -12.43 -3.34 11.49
#